data_AF-A0A2V6SDQ7-F1
#
_entry.id   AF-A0A2V6SDQ7-F1
#
_cell.length_a   1.000
_cell.length_b   1.000
_cell.length_c   1.000
_cell.angle_alpha   90.00
_cell.angle_beta   90.00
_cell.angle_gamma   90.00
#
_symmetry.space_group_name_H-M   'P 1'
#
loop_
_entity.id
_entity.type
_entity.pdbx_description
1 polymer ?
#
loop_
_entity_poly.entity_id
_entity_poly.type
_entity_poly.pdbx_seq_one_letter_code
_entity_poly.pdbx_strand_id
1 'polypeptide(L)'
;MALTLRSILIVLLAAVALPGCSTWSGVKQDTQAAKDYTYEKKDEYRSRLEYQMQELDAKTEELKGKAANASESVKREFDKDMSELSRQKAVLKEKLDSVKSSSAAAWEDTKAGAESAWDSVKRTYERAKSRFQ
;
A
#
# COMPACT_ATOMS: atom_id res chain seq x y z
N MET A 1 30.92 -9.31 -15.46
CA MET A 1 30.71 -10.21 -14.32
C MET A 1 30.68 -9.36 -13.06
N ALA A 2 29.58 -9.46 -12.30
CA ALA A 2 29.40 -9.07 -10.89
C ALA A 2 29.70 -7.61 -10.47
N LEU A 3 28.68 -6.81 -10.11
CA LEU A 3 28.12 -6.67 -8.72
C LEU A 3 29.20 -6.13 -7.77
N THR A 4 29.04 -5.00 -7.08
CA THR A 4 27.98 -4.68 -6.10
C THR A 4 27.96 -3.16 -5.83
N LEU A 5 26.80 -2.50 -5.81
CA LEU A 5 25.93 -2.32 -4.65
C LEU A 5 26.44 -1.22 -3.68
N ARG A 6 25.70 -0.10 -3.68
CA ARG A 6 25.29 0.69 -2.50
C ARG A 6 26.36 0.94 -1.42
N SER A 7 26.70 2.21 -1.19
CA SER A 7 26.23 2.93 0.01
C SER A 7 26.82 4.34 0.05
N ILE A 8 25.91 5.30 -0.13
CA ILE A 8 25.81 6.56 0.61
C ILE A 8 27.02 6.87 1.51
N LEU A 9 27.85 7.81 1.08
CA LEU A 9 28.53 8.71 1.99
C LEU A 9 28.67 10.08 1.31
N ILE A 10 27.58 10.83 1.30
CA ILE A 10 27.66 12.29 1.21
C ILE A 10 28.30 12.74 2.53
N VAL A 11 29.62 12.86 2.53
CA VAL A 11 30.36 13.51 3.60
C VAL A 11 31.18 14.64 2.97
N LEU A 12 30.67 15.84 3.23
CA LEU A 12 31.43 17.07 3.51
C LEU A 12 32.68 17.29 2.64
N LEU A 13 32.51 17.95 1.50
CA LEU A 13 33.58 18.76 0.92
C LEU A 13 33.30 20.23 1.20
N ALA A 14 34.16 20.76 2.05
CA ALA A 14 34.25 22.16 2.43
C ALA A 14 34.36 23.08 1.21
N ALA A 15 33.83 24.28 1.43
CA ALA A 15 33.92 25.48 0.60
C ALA A 15 35.12 25.51 -0.36
N VAL A 16 34.84 25.38 -1.65
CA VAL A 16 35.68 25.97 -2.70
C VAL A 16 34.84 27.05 -3.36
N ALA A 17 35.11 28.29 -2.99
CA ALA A 17 34.61 29.46 -3.68
C ALA A 17 35.26 29.52 -5.06
N LEU A 18 34.50 29.22 -6.11
CA LEU A 18 34.82 29.60 -7.48
C LEU A 18 33.75 30.60 -7.98
N PRO A 19 34.16 31.76 -8.52
CA PRO A 19 33.25 32.69 -9.18
C PRO A 19 32.86 32.11 -10.54
N GLY A 20 31.73 31.42 -10.59
CA GLY A 20 31.20 30.80 -11.81
C GLY A 20 30.02 29.88 -11.54
N CYS A 21 28.83 30.46 -11.42
CA CYS A 21 27.58 29.77 -11.16
C CYS A 21 27.04 29.09 -12.43
N SER A 22 26.76 27.77 -12.37
CA SER A 22 25.58 27.18 -13.06
C SER A 22 25.20 25.76 -12.58
N THR A 23 25.58 25.30 -11.38
CA THR A 23 25.17 23.97 -10.87
C THR A 23 23.96 23.99 -9.93
N TRP A 24 23.24 25.11 -9.85
CA TRP A 24 21.92 25.18 -9.20
C TRP A 24 20.88 24.26 -9.87
N SER A 25 21.02 23.99 -11.17
CA SER A 25 20.11 23.11 -11.92
C SER A 25 20.24 21.63 -11.55
N GLY A 26 21.45 21.16 -11.19
CA GLY A 26 21.71 19.75 -10.86
C GLY A 26 21.01 19.29 -9.58
N VAL A 27 21.10 20.08 -8.51
CA VAL A 27 20.38 19.81 -7.24
C VAL A 27 18.86 19.73 -7.44
N LYS A 28 18.28 20.57 -8.31
CA LYS A 28 16.84 20.54 -8.60
C LYS A 28 16.45 19.33 -9.44
N GLN A 29 17.27 18.95 -10.42
CA GLN A 29 17.02 17.81 -11.30
C GLN A 29 17.09 16.48 -10.55
N ASP A 30 18.11 16.29 -9.71
CA ASP A 30 18.24 15.07 -8.89
C ASP A 30 17.09 14.94 -7.88
N THR A 31 16.63 16.06 -7.33
CA THR A 31 15.47 16.09 -6.43
C THR A 31 14.17 15.79 -7.17
N GLN A 32 14.00 16.26 -8.40
CA GLN A 32 12.79 16.04 -9.19
C GLN A 32 12.68 14.58 -9.64
N ALA A 33 13.76 13.99 -10.16
CA ALA A 33 13.79 12.59 -10.56
C ALA A 33 13.46 11.65 -9.39
N ALA A 34 13.98 11.93 -8.18
CA ALA A 34 13.67 11.15 -6.99
C ALA A 34 12.18 11.28 -6.56
N LYS A 35 11.59 12.48 -6.69
CA LYS A 35 10.17 12.72 -6.40
C LYS A 35 9.27 11.98 -7.38
N ASP A 36 9.56 12.07 -8.68
CA ASP A 36 8.76 11.42 -9.72
C ASP A 36 8.82 9.90 -9.58
N TYR A 37 10.01 9.33 -9.36
CA TYR A 37 10.19 7.91 -9.08
C TYR A 37 9.38 7.45 -7.85
N THR A 38 9.41 8.23 -6.77
CA THR A 38 8.64 7.90 -5.56
C THR A 38 7.15 7.98 -5.83
N TYR A 39 6.68 9.01 -6.55
CA TYR A 39 5.27 9.14 -6.90
C TYR A 39 4.77 7.95 -7.73
N GLU A 40 5.53 7.55 -8.75
CA GLU A 40 5.23 6.37 -9.58
C GLU A 40 5.13 5.10 -8.72
N LYS A 41 6.11 4.84 -7.83
CA LYS A 41 6.09 3.68 -6.93
C LYS A 41 4.87 3.65 -6.00
N LYS A 42 4.47 4.81 -5.49
CA LYS A 42 3.27 4.95 -4.66
C LYS A 42 2.00 4.66 -5.46
N ASP A 43 1.93 5.15 -6.69
CA ASP A 43 0.78 4.96 -7.57
C ASP A 43 0.64 3.50 -8.03
N GLU A 44 1.74 2.85 -8.42
CA GLU A 44 1.80 1.42 -8.72
C GLU A 44 1.34 0.56 -7.54
N TYR A 45 1.81 0.89 -6.32
CA TYR A 45 1.42 0.19 -5.11
C TYR A 45 -0.08 0.35 -4.81
N ARG A 46 -0.60 1.58 -4.89
CA ARG A 46 -2.01 1.87 -4.65
C ARG A 46 -2.89 1.13 -5.65
N SER A 47 -2.57 1.23 -6.94
CA SER A 47 -3.33 0.60 -8.02
C SER A 47 -3.37 -0.93 -7.86
N ARG A 48 -2.25 -1.54 -7.46
CA ARG A 48 -2.22 -2.98 -7.18
C ARG A 48 -3.13 -3.38 -6.03
N LEU A 49 -3.14 -2.63 -4.93
CA LEU A 49 -4.02 -2.94 -3.80
C LEU A 49 -5.49 -2.68 -4.11
N GLU A 50 -5.80 -1.60 -4.84
CA GLU A 50 -7.17 -1.33 -5.32
C GLU A 50 -7.68 -2.48 -6.20
N TYR A 51 -6.84 -3.01 -7.11
CA TYR A 51 -7.18 -4.19 -7.89
C TYR A 51 -7.43 -5.43 -7.02
N GLN A 52 -6.58 -5.69 -6.03
CA GLN A 52 -6.78 -6.81 -5.11
C GLN A 52 -8.05 -6.67 -4.27
N MET A 53 -8.43 -5.44 -3.90
CA MET A 53 -9.71 -5.19 -3.22
C MET A 53 -10.90 -5.51 -4.13
N GLN A 54 -10.86 -5.14 -5.41
CA GLN A 54 -11.90 -5.48 -6.38
C GLN A 54 -12.03 -7.00 -6.56
N GLU A 55 -10.91 -7.70 -6.64
CA GLU A 55 -10.90 -9.17 -6.73
C GLU A 55 -11.51 -9.81 -5.47
N LEU A 56 -11.20 -9.28 -4.29
CA LEU A 56 -11.74 -9.75 -3.02
C LEU A 56 -13.24 -9.45 -2.90
N ASP A 57 -13.72 -8.31 -3.43
CA ASP A 57 -15.14 -7.99 -3.50
C ASP A 57 -15.90 -9.00 -4.36
N ALA A 58 -15.37 -9.33 -5.56
CA ALA A 58 -15.97 -10.35 -6.42
C ALA A 58 -16.03 -11.73 -5.75
N LYS A 59 -14.95 -12.14 -5.06
CA LYS A 59 -14.91 -13.39 -4.28
C LYS A 59 -15.88 -13.36 -3.09
N THR A 60 -16.11 -12.19 -2.50
CA THR A 60 -17.06 -12.03 -1.40
C THR A 60 -18.50 -12.21 -1.88
N GLU A 61 -18.83 -11.79 -3.10
CA GLU A 61 -20.15 -12.06 -3.69
C GLU A 61 -20.40 -13.57 -3.88
N GLU A 62 -19.37 -14.35 -4.24
CA GLU A 62 -19.47 -15.82 -4.30
C GLU A 62 -19.82 -16.40 -2.91
N LEU A 63 -19.17 -15.92 -1.85
CA LEU A 63 -19.45 -16.37 -0.49
C LEU A 63 -20.86 -15.97 -0.02
N LYS A 64 -21.35 -14.78 -0.39
CA LYS A 64 -22.75 -14.37 -0.13
C LYS A 64 -23.75 -15.31 -0.81
N GLY A 65 -23.46 -15.76 -2.02
CA GLY A 65 -24.26 -16.78 -2.71
C GLY A 65 -24.32 -18.10 -1.93
N LYS A 66 -23.18 -18.56 -1.39
CA LYS A 66 -23.12 -19.76 -0.53
C LYS A 66 -23.89 -19.55 0.78
N ALA A 67 -23.80 -18.37 1.37
CA ALA A 67 -24.50 -18.02 2.60
C ALA A 67 -26.01 -18.15 2.48
N ALA A 68 -26.62 -17.87 1.32
CA ALA A 68 -28.07 -17.95 1.11
C ALA A 68 -28.67 -19.33 1.48
N ASN A 69 -27.93 -20.41 1.22
CA ASN A 69 -28.35 -21.80 1.47
C ASN A 69 -27.80 -22.38 2.79
N ALA A 70 -27.01 -21.62 3.54
CA ALA A 70 -26.43 -22.08 4.79
C ALA A 70 -27.44 -22.08 5.96
N SER A 71 -27.11 -22.79 7.04
CA SER A 71 -27.87 -22.73 8.29
C SER A 71 -27.85 -21.33 8.89
N GLU A 72 -28.84 -21.01 9.73
CA GLU A 72 -28.91 -19.68 10.35
C GLU A 72 -27.69 -19.35 11.22
N SER A 73 -27.10 -20.34 11.88
CA SER A 73 -25.89 -20.14 12.68
C SER A 73 -24.70 -19.74 11.82
N VAL A 74 -24.52 -20.39 10.67
CA VAL A 74 -23.46 -20.06 9.70
C VAL A 74 -23.70 -18.69 9.09
N LYS A 75 -24.95 -18.36 8.72
CA LYS A 75 -25.34 -17.03 8.21
C LYS A 75 -24.97 -15.92 9.20
N ARG A 76 -25.35 -16.06 10.48
CA ARG A 76 -25.04 -15.05 11.51
C ARG A 76 -23.53 -14.81 11.66
N GLU A 77 -22.74 -15.87 11.67
CA GLU A 77 -21.29 -15.77 11.77
C GLU A 77 -20.66 -15.14 10.51
N PHE A 78 -21.17 -15.50 9.34
CA PHE A 78 -20.76 -14.89 8.07
C PHE A 78 -21.08 -13.38 8.03
N ASP A 79 -22.29 -12.98 8.43
CA ASP A 79 -22.71 -11.57 8.45
C ASP A 79 -21.82 -10.73 9.39
N LYS A 80 -21.43 -11.30 10.53
CA LYS A 80 -20.45 -10.68 11.44
C LYS A 80 -19.09 -10.50 10.75
N ASP A 81 -18.61 -11.51 10.04
CA ASP A 81 -17.36 -11.43 9.29
C ASP A 81 -17.46 -10.39 8.15
N MET A 82 -18.61 -10.26 7.48
CA MET A 82 -18.85 -9.25 6.43
C MET A 82 -18.88 -7.82 6.97
N SER A 83 -19.48 -7.61 8.14
CA SER A 83 -19.46 -6.31 8.81
C SER A 83 -18.02 -5.89 9.17
N GLU A 84 -17.24 -6.82 9.72
CA GLU A 84 -15.84 -6.54 10.06
C GLU A 84 -14.97 -6.33 8.82
N LEU A 85 -15.18 -7.13 7.77
CA LEU A 85 -14.48 -6.99 6.49
C LEU A 85 -14.74 -5.59 5.89
N SER A 86 -15.98 -5.13 5.92
CA SER A 86 -16.36 -3.80 5.42
C SER A 86 -15.66 -2.68 6.18
N ARG A 87 -15.60 -2.77 7.52
CA ARG A 87 -14.88 -1.81 8.37
C ARG A 87 -13.37 -1.80 8.06
N GLN A 88 -12.76 -2.98 7.91
CA GLN A 88 -11.33 -3.08 7.61
C GLN A 88 -10.98 -2.57 6.20
N LYS A 89 -11.85 -2.79 5.20
CA LYS A 89 -11.69 -2.20 3.86
C LYS A 89 -11.73 -0.66 3.90
N ALA A 90 -12.59 -0.07 4.74
CA ALA A 90 -12.60 1.38 4.94
C ALA A 90 -11.28 1.88 5.53
N VAL A 91 -10.77 1.23 6.58
CA VAL A 91 -9.45 1.56 7.16
C VAL A 91 -8.33 1.43 6.13
N LEU A 92 -8.32 0.36 5.33
CA LEU A 92 -7.33 0.19 4.27
C LEU A 92 -7.40 1.34 3.25
N LYS A 93 -8.61 1.77 2.85
CA LYS A 93 -8.79 2.89 1.94
C LYS A 93 -8.18 4.19 2.51
N GLU A 94 -8.41 4.48 3.79
CA GLU A 94 -7.79 5.63 4.46
C GLU A 94 -6.25 5.54 4.49
N LYS A 95 -5.69 4.34 4.69
CA LYS A 95 -4.24 4.12 4.63
C LYS A 95 -3.69 4.30 3.21
N LEU A 96 -4.41 3.88 2.18
CA LEU A 96 -4.05 4.10 0.78
C LEU A 96 -4.10 5.58 0.40
N ASP A 97 -5.06 6.34 0.92
CA ASP A 97 -5.12 7.79 0.74
C ASP A 97 -3.93 8.48 1.45
N SER A 98 -3.56 8.00 2.64
CA SER A 98 -2.37 8.45 3.37
C SER A 98 -1.09 8.20 2.57
N VAL A 99 -0.94 7.00 2.00
CA VAL A 99 0.14 6.65 1.06
C VAL A 99 0.21 7.63 -0.10
N LYS A 100 -0.92 7.94 -0.74
CA LYS A 100 -0.94 8.88 -1.87
C LYS A 100 -0.36 10.24 -1.48
N SER A 101 -0.77 10.77 -0.31
CA SER A 101 -0.33 12.07 0.20
C SER A 101 1.05 12.10 0.87
N SER A 102 1.69 10.95 1.12
CA SER A 102 2.92 10.90 1.93
C SER A 102 4.13 11.50 1.21
N SER A 103 5.06 12.05 1.98
CA SER A 103 6.37 12.47 1.46
C SER A 103 7.25 11.25 1.14
N ALA A 104 8.32 11.45 0.37
CA ALA A 104 9.27 10.37 0.10
C ALA A 104 9.91 9.79 1.37
N ALA A 105 10.14 10.61 2.39
CA ALA A 105 10.67 10.17 3.67
C ALA A 105 9.67 9.35 4.51
N ALA A 106 8.36 9.61 4.37
CA ALA A 106 7.31 8.92 5.10
C ALA A 106 6.70 7.72 4.32
N TRP A 107 7.17 7.48 3.10
CA TRP A 107 6.59 6.49 2.19
C TRP A 107 6.57 5.09 2.80
N GLU A 108 7.70 4.56 3.27
CA GLU A 108 7.77 3.19 3.79
C GLU A 108 6.91 2.98 5.05
N ASP A 109 6.84 3.96 5.95
CA ASP A 109 5.99 3.87 7.14
C ASP A 109 4.50 3.85 6.79
N THR A 110 4.08 4.73 5.86
CA THR A 110 2.68 4.76 5.39
C THR A 110 2.30 3.49 4.65
N LYS A 111 3.23 2.93 3.87
CA LYS A 111 3.07 1.65 3.18
C LYS A 111 2.92 0.49 4.17
N ALA A 112 3.77 0.40 5.19
CA ALA A 112 3.65 -0.64 6.23
C ALA A 112 2.29 -0.59 6.94
N GLY A 113 1.76 0.61 7.19
CA GLY A 113 0.41 0.80 7.72
C GLY A 113 -0.69 0.27 6.79
N ALA A 114 -0.56 0.48 5.47
CA ALA A 114 -1.47 -0.07 4.48
C ALA A 114 -1.35 -1.60 4.36
N GLU A 115 -0.13 -2.16 4.42
CA GLU A 115 0.10 -3.61 4.40
C GLU A 115 -0.53 -4.30 5.61
N SER A 116 -0.38 -3.73 6.81
CA SER A 116 -1.03 -4.25 8.02
C SER A 116 -2.56 -4.23 7.94
N ALA A 117 -3.14 -3.15 7.37
CA ALA A 117 -4.57 -3.07 7.12
C ALA A 117 -5.03 -4.12 6.09
N TRP A 118 -4.26 -4.32 5.02
CA TRP A 118 -4.54 -5.33 4.00
C TRP A 118 -4.46 -6.76 4.55
N ASP A 119 -3.49 -7.06 5.41
CA ASP A 119 -3.40 -8.35 6.08
C ASP A 119 -4.62 -8.63 6.96
N SER A 120 -5.16 -7.59 7.60
CA SER A 120 -6.39 -7.72 8.38
C SER A 120 -7.58 -8.07 7.48
N VAL A 121 -7.73 -7.37 6.35
CA VAL A 121 -8.77 -7.66 5.33
C VAL A 121 -8.66 -9.12 4.86
N LYS A 122 -7.47 -9.58 4.48
CA LYS A 122 -7.24 -10.97 4.03
C LYS A 122 -7.61 -11.99 5.10
N ARG A 123 -7.21 -11.78 6.36
CA ARG A 123 -7.55 -12.69 7.47
C ARG A 123 -9.06 -12.80 7.68
N THR A 124 -9.78 -11.67 7.64
CA THR A 124 -11.24 -11.67 7.80
C THR A 124 -11.92 -12.38 6.64
N TYR A 125 -11.46 -12.16 5.41
CA TYR A 125 -11.95 -12.89 4.24
C TYR A 125 -11.72 -14.39 4.34
N GLU A 126 -10.52 -14.85 4.70
CA GLU A 126 -10.25 -16.30 4.84
C GLU A 126 -11.09 -16.92 5.97
N ARG A 127 -11.32 -16.20 7.06
CA ARG A 127 -12.24 -16.64 8.13
C ARG A 127 -13.69 -16.74 7.65
N ALA A 128 -14.15 -15.79 6.85
CA ALA A 128 -15.49 -15.84 6.25
C ALA A 128 -15.63 -17.03 5.30
N LYS A 129 -14.60 -17.28 4.49
CA LYS A 129 -14.54 -18.42 3.56
C LYS A 129 -14.55 -19.77 4.28
N SER A 130 -13.84 -19.88 5.41
CA SER A 130 -13.79 -21.13 6.19
C SER A 130 -15.12 -21.50 6.84
N ARG A 131 -16.13 -20.61 6.84
CA ARG A 131 -17.49 -20.93 7.32
C ARG A 131 -18.23 -21.92 6.42
N PHE A 132 -17.78 -22.06 5.16
CA PHE A 132 -18.42 -22.89 4.14
C PHE A 132 -17.55 -24.08 3.69
N GLN A 133 -16.48 -24.35 4.42
CA GLN A 133 -15.61 -25.53 4.24
C GLN A 133 -16.01 -26.58 5.27
#